data_AF-E8Z6Q4-F1
#
_entry.id   AF-E8Z6Q4-F1
#
_cell.length_a   1.000
_cell.length_b   1.000
_cell.length_c   1.000
_cell.angle_alpha   90.00
_cell.angle_beta   90.00
_cell.angle_gamma   90.00
#
_symmetry.space_group_name_H-M   'P 1'
#
loop_
_entity.id
_entity.type
_entity.pdbx_description
1 polymer ?
#
loop_
_entity_poly.entity_id
_entity_poly.type
_entity_poly.pdbx_seq_one_letter_code
_entity_poly.pdbx_strand_id
1 'polypeptide(L)' 'RLEVELERHLCKICYEREIDTVLLDCNHRTVCQRCLEQVQLCPLCRVPISNVVQTFNA' A
#
# COMPACT_ATOMS: atom_id res chain seq x y z
N ARG A 1 2.98 14.99 -16.76
CA ARG A 1 2.88 15.48 -15.36
C ARG A 1 1.78 14.75 -14.59
N LEU A 2 0.57 14.62 -15.14
CA LEU A 2 -0.52 13.84 -14.51
C LEU A 2 -0.23 12.33 -14.41
N GLU A 3 0.44 11.75 -15.40
CA GLU A 3 0.80 10.31 -15.41
C GLU A 3 1.65 9.91 -14.20
N VAL A 4 2.65 10.73 -13.85
CA VAL A 4 3.52 10.50 -12.68
C VAL A 4 2.74 10.55 -11.36
N GLU A 5 1.67 11.34 -11.30
CA GLU A 5 0.85 11.47 -10.09
C GLU A 5 0.00 10.21 -9.87
N LEU A 6 -0.58 9.64 -10.94
CA LEU A 6 -1.29 8.36 -10.89
C LEU A 6 -0.38 7.23 -10.38
N GLU A 7 0.85 7.15 -10.90
CA GLU A 7 1.82 6.13 -10.49
C GLU A 7 2.14 6.17 -8.99
N ARG A 8 2.06 7.35 -8.35
CA ARG A 8 2.28 7.48 -6.90
C ARG A 8 1.18 6.79 -6.10
N HIS A 9 -0.04 6.74 -6.61
CA HIS A 9 -1.17 6.09 -5.95
C HIS A 9 -1.28 4.59 -6.22
N LEU A 10 -0.54 4.05 -7.19
CA LEU A 10 -0.54 2.60 -7.46
C LEU A 10 0.21 1.81 -6.38
N CYS A 11 -0.29 0.61 -6.10
CA CYS A 11 0.34 -0.38 -5.24
C CYS A 11 1.77 -0.66 -5.71
N LYS A 12 2.73 -0.59 -4.80
CA LYS A 12 4.16 -0.78 -5.10
C LYS A 12 4.58 -2.24 -5.25
N ILE A 13 3.61 -3.14 -5.25
CA ILE A 13 3.82 -4.58 -5.51
C ILE A 13 3.30 -4.93 -6.90
N CYS A 14 2.00 -4.75 -7.15
CA CYS A 14 1.43 -5.12 -8.45
C CYS A 14 1.49 -4.02 -9.51
N TYR A 15 1.61 -2.74 -9.12
CA TYR A 15 1.51 -1.60 -10.04
C TYR A 15 0.22 -1.57 -10.90
N GLU A 16 -0.83 -2.29 -10.48
CA GLU A 16 -2.10 -2.41 -11.21
C GLU A 16 -3.28 -1.74 -10.48
N ARG A 17 -3.28 -1.80 -9.15
CA ARG A 17 -4.38 -1.34 -8.29
C ARG A 17 -3.91 -0.16 -7.47
N GLU A 18 -4.82 0.75 -7.13
CA GLU A 18 -4.52 1.81 -6.20
C GLU A 18 -4.20 1.26 -4.80
N ILE A 19 -3.42 2.03 -4.05
CA ILE A 19 -3.17 1.79 -2.64
C ILE A 19 -4.45 2.12 -1.88
N ASP A 20 -5.08 1.09 -1.34
CA ASP A 20 -6.30 1.18 -0.53
C ASP A 20 -6.06 0.71 0.92
N THR A 21 -4.81 0.59 1.37
CA THR A 21 -4.48 0.19 2.75
C THR A 21 -3.47 1.12 3.42
N VAL A 22 -3.56 1.22 4.74
CA VAL A 22 -2.57 1.86 5.62
C VAL A 22 -2.04 0.81 6.60
N LEU A 23 -0.72 0.61 6.61
CA LEU A 23 -0.04 -0.28 7.56
C LEU A 23 0.18 0.48 8.87
N LEU A 24 -0.62 0.23 9.92
CA LEU A 24 -0.63 1.05 11.14
C LEU A 24 0.67 0.95 11.95
N ASP A 25 1.39 -0.18 11.85
CA ASP A 25 2.65 -0.38 12.60
C ASP A 25 3.78 0.54 12.11
N CYS A 26 3.67 1.11 10.91
CA CYS A 26 4.68 2.01 10.33
C CYS A 26 4.12 3.21 9.54
N ASN A 27 2.80 3.37 9.48
CA ASN A 27 2.07 4.42 8.77
C ASN A 27 2.31 4.52 7.25
N HIS A 28 2.90 3.51 6.61
CA HIS A 28 3.16 3.54 5.17
C HIS A 28 1.93 3.11 4.35
N ARG A 29 1.61 3.90 3.32
CA ARG A 29 0.64 3.60 2.26
C ARG A 29 1.36 3.09 1.03
N THR A 30 1.40 1.77 0.84
CA THR A 30 2.28 1.16 -0.16
C THR A 30 1.68 -0.02 -0.92
N VAL A 31 0.68 -0.69 -0.33
CA VAL A 31 0.12 -1.92 -0.87
C VAL A 31 -1.39 -1.81 -1.03
N CYS A 32 -1.92 -2.52 -2.03
CA CYS A 32 -3.36 -2.75 -2.12
C CYS A 32 -3.76 -3.95 -1.25
N GLN A 33 -5.04 -4.06 -0.90
CA GLN A 33 -5.58 -5.13 -0.07
C GLN A 33 -5.27 -6.53 -0.63
N ARG A 34 -5.34 -6.72 -1.96
CA ARG A 34 -5.01 -8.01 -2.60
C ARG A 34 -3.54 -8.40 -2.43
N CYS A 35 -2.63 -7.43 -2.48
CA CYS A 35 -1.20 -7.71 -2.32
C CYS A 35 -0.80 -7.84 -0.86
N LEU A 36 -1.58 -7.27 0.07
CA LEU A 36 -1.35 -7.38 1.51
C LEU A 36 -1.33 -8.84 1.97
N GLU A 37 -2.21 -9.68 1.43
CA GLU A 37 -2.30 -11.12 1.77
C GLU A 37 -1.02 -11.91 1.47
N GLN A 38 -0.11 -11.35 0.66
CA GLN A 38 1.12 -12.00 0.19
C GLN A 38 2.38 -11.46 0.90
N VAL A 39 2.24 -10.53 1.85
CA VAL A 39 3.36 -9.88 2.53
C VAL A 39 3.16 -9.83 4.04
N GLN A 40 4.26 -10.01 4.78
CA GLN A 40 4.28 -9.94 6.25
C GLN A 40 5.08 -8.73 6.77
N LEU A 41 5.87 -8.10 5.90
CA LEU A 41 6.70 -6.94 6.21
C LEU A 41 6.33 -5.79 5.28
N CYS A 42 6.38 -4.55 5.79
CA CYS A 42 6.21 -3.36 4.98
C CYS A 42 7.26 -3.33 3.83
N PRO A 43 6.86 -3.18 2.56
CA PRO A 43 7.81 -3.14 1.45
C PRO A 43 8.80 -1.97 1.48
N LEU A 44 8.48 -0.87 2.19
CA LEU A 44 9.36 0.30 2.29
C LEU A 44 10.35 0.21 3.45
N CYS A 45 9.87 -0.12 4.65
CA CYS A 45 10.67 -0.01 5.88
C CYS A 45 10.90 -1.36 6.58
N ARG A 46 10.33 -2.45 6.05
CA ARG A 46 10.45 -3.82 6.58
C ARG A 46 9.93 -4.04 8.00
N VAL A 47 9.15 -3.09 8.55
CA VAL A 47 8.43 -3.28 9.82
C VAL A 47 7.41 -4.42 9.66
N PRO A 48 7.30 -5.36 10.62
CA PRO A 48 6.27 -6.39 10.62
C PRO A 48 4.85 -5.82 10.59
N ILE A 49 3.99 -6.42 9.78
CA ILE A 49 2.60 -6.00 9.60
C ILE A 49 1.73 -6.83 10.54
N SER A 50 1.08 -6.17 11.49
CA SER A 50 0.09 -6.77 12.40
C SER A 50 -1.25 -6.03 12.36
N ASN A 51 -1.23 -4.73 12.06
CA ASN A 51 -2.40 -3.86 12.09
C ASN A 51 -2.56 -3.12 10.77
N VAL A 52 -3.71 -3.28 10.11
CA VAL A 52 -4.00 -2.67 8.80
C VAL A 52 -5.42 -2.13 8.77
N VAL A 53 -5.58 -0.96 8.14
CA VAL A 53 -6.88 -0.38 7.85
C VAL A 53 -7.04 -0.24 6.34
N GLN A 54 -8.15 -0.75 5.81
CA GLN A 54 -8.57 -0.47 4.44
C GLN A 54 -9.20 0.92 4.37
N THR A 55 -8.87 1.65 3.32
CA THR A 55 -9.27 3.03 3.09
C THR A 55 -10.01 3.15 1.78
N PHE A 56 -10.91 4.11 1.69
CA PHE A 56 -11.61 4.46 0.46
C PHE A 56 -11.06 5.79 -0.04
N ASN A 57 -10.68 5.84 -1.32
CA ASN A 57 -10.29 7.10 -1.94
C ASN A 57 -11.60 7.86 -2.26
N ALA A 58 -11.69 9.11 -1.78
CA ALA A 58 -12.83 10.01 -2.01
C ALA A 58 -12.61 10.86 -3.25
#